data_AF-A0A1I6UU99-F1
#
_entry.id   AF-A0A1I6UU99-F1
#
_cell.length_a   1.000
_cell.length_b   1.000
_cell.length_c   1.000
_cell.angle_alpha   90.00
_cell.angle_beta   90.00
_cell.angle_gamma   90.00
#
_symmetry.space_group_name_H-M   'P 1'
#
loop_
_entity.id
_entity.type
_entity.pdbx_description
1 polymer ?
#
loop_
_entity_poly.entity_id
_entity_poly.type
_entity_poly.pdbx_seq_one_letter_code
_entity_poly.pdbx_strand_id
1 'polypeptide(L)'
;MFEIIVTKGEAASLMLAMAQSRQNVKKAFKKTRKNDLQTYDSIKNHLEANTEDLESLNDLTRTRLLMTRDELILTSDFIDWYVSGAKEVIKEAFNKVDDKSQEQFDNMTKIKNKVGELLAK
;
A
#
# COMPACT_ATOMS: atom_id res chain seq x y z
N MET A 1 -5.45 -10.64 15.05
CA MET A 1 -5.83 -9.77 13.92
C MET A 1 -5.72 -8.34 14.42
N PHE A 2 -5.09 -7.48 13.65
CA PHE A 2 -4.81 -6.09 13.99
C PHE A 2 -5.76 -5.18 13.23
N GLU A 3 -6.21 -4.11 13.87
CA GLU A 3 -7.05 -3.09 13.27
C GLU A 3 -6.20 -1.87 12.92
N ILE A 4 -6.27 -1.44 11.66
CA ILE A 4 -5.70 -0.18 11.18
C ILE A 4 -6.83 0.75 10.76
N ILE A 5 -6.82 1.97 11.28
CA ILE A 5 -7.75 3.03 10.86
C ILE A 5 -7.02 3.99 9.92
N VAL A 6 -7.46 4.02 8.67
CA VAL A 6 -6.88 4.87 7.60
C VAL A 6 -7.98 5.64 6.90
N THR A 7 -7.61 6.69 6.17
CA THR A 7 -8.55 7.35 5.26
C THR A 7 -8.78 6.48 4.03
N LYS A 8 -9.92 6.64 3.35
CA LYS A 8 -10.17 5.97 2.07
C LYS A 8 -9.15 6.38 1.01
N GLY A 9 -8.68 7.62 1.02
CA GLY A 9 -7.58 8.08 0.15
C GLY A 9 -6.25 7.35 0.43
N GLU A 10 -5.91 7.12 1.70
CA GLU A 10 -4.75 6.30 2.09
C GLU A 10 -4.91 4.87 1.55
N ALA A 11 -6.05 4.22 1.82
CA ALA A 11 -6.32 2.85 1.36
C ALA A 11 -6.30 2.72 -0.18
N ALA A 12 -6.90 3.67 -0.89
CA ALA A 12 -6.91 3.71 -2.36
C ALA A 12 -5.51 3.91 -2.94
N SER A 13 -4.68 4.76 -2.33
CA SER A 13 -3.30 4.98 -2.76
C SER A 13 -2.48 3.70 -2.69
N LEU A 14 -2.64 2.93 -1.60
CA LEU A 14 -1.98 1.63 -1.43
C LEU A 14 -2.53 0.60 -2.41
N MET A 15 -3.86 0.51 -2.55
CA MET A 15 -4.52 -0.41 -3.48
C MET A 15 -4.02 -0.20 -4.92
N LEU A 16 -3.99 1.06 -5.37
CA LEU A 16 -3.54 1.42 -6.72
C LEU A 16 -2.07 1.05 -6.94
N ALA A 17 -1.19 1.38 -5.99
CA ALA A 17 0.23 1.01 -6.04
C ALA A 17 0.41 -0.52 -6.12
N MET A 18 -0.37 -1.27 -5.34
CA MET A 18 -0.33 -2.73 -5.35
C MET A 18 -0.87 -3.32 -6.67
N ALA A 19 -1.93 -2.75 -7.23
CA ALA A 19 -2.49 -3.18 -8.51
C ALA A 19 -1.48 -2.99 -9.65
N GLN A 20 -0.87 -1.81 -9.75
CA GLN A 20 0.14 -1.49 -10.78
C GLN A 20 1.40 -2.35 -10.66
N SER A 21 1.83 -2.63 -9.42
CA SER A 21 3.07 -3.36 -9.14
C SER A 21 2.92 -4.87 -9.20
N ARG A 22 1.71 -5.40 -9.39
CA ARG A 22 1.40 -6.83 -9.27
C ARG A 22 2.29 -7.74 -10.10
N GLN A 23 2.62 -7.33 -11.33
CA GLN A 23 3.50 -8.10 -12.23
C GLN A 23 4.97 -8.09 -11.75
N ASN A 24 5.45 -6.96 -11.23
CA ASN A 24 6.80 -6.83 -10.70
C ASN A 24 6.96 -7.65 -9.42
N VAL A 25 5.98 -7.58 -8.52
CA VAL A 25 5.89 -8.43 -7.33
C VAL A 25 5.83 -9.91 -7.73
N LYS A 26 5.01 -10.29 -8.72
CA LYS A 26 4.98 -11.68 -9.23
C LYS A 26 6.36 -12.18 -9.69
N LYS A 27 7.12 -11.33 -10.40
CA LYS A 27 8.47 -11.67 -10.88
C LYS A 27 9.45 -11.81 -9.73
N ALA A 28 9.44 -10.88 -8.78
CA ALA A 28 10.33 -10.90 -7.62
C ALA A 28 10.03 -12.07 -6.66
N PHE A 29 8.76 -12.47 -6.53
CA PHE A 29 8.31 -13.47 -5.55
C PHE A 29 8.23 -14.91 -6.12
N LYS A 30 8.51 -15.08 -7.43
CA LYS A 30 8.22 -16.32 -8.19
C LYS A 30 8.93 -17.59 -7.70
N LYS A 31 10.03 -17.47 -6.94
CA LYS A 31 10.89 -18.62 -6.57
C LYS A 31 10.99 -18.90 -5.07
N THR A 32 10.75 -17.93 -4.20
CA THR A 32 11.08 -18.02 -2.76
C THR A 32 9.92 -17.73 -1.82
N ARG A 33 8.84 -17.09 -2.29
CA ARG A 33 7.79 -16.49 -1.43
C ARG A 33 6.38 -16.67 -2.03
N LYS A 34 6.01 -17.92 -2.35
CA LYS A 34 4.69 -18.22 -2.96
C LYS A 34 3.51 -17.84 -2.06
N ASN A 35 3.64 -18.03 -0.75
CA ASN A 35 2.59 -17.68 0.21
C ASN A 35 2.41 -16.16 0.31
N ASP A 36 3.50 -15.40 0.30
CA ASP A 36 3.45 -13.93 0.30
C ASP A 36 2.72 -13.37 -0.92
N LEU A 37 2.69 -14.09 -2.06
CA LEU A 37 1.94 -13.67 -3.24
C LEU A 37 0.42 -13.78 -3.04
N GLN A 38 -0.03 -14.82 -2.32
CA GLN A 38 -1.45 -14.96 -1.94
C GLN A 38 -1.82 -13.92 -0.89
N THR A 39 -0.94 -13.69 0.10
CA THR A 39 -1.10 -12.62 1.09
C THR A 39 -1.19 -11.26 0.41
N TYR A 40 -0.34 -11.00 -0.58
CA TYR A 40 -0.39 -9.76 -1.37
C TYR A 40 -1.75 -9.57 -2.07
N ASP A 41 -2.24 -10.61 -2.74
CA ASP A 41 -3.54 -10.57 -3.42
C ASP A 41 -4.69 -10.41 -2.43
N SER A 42 -4.61 -11.06 -1.26
CA SER A 42 -5.56 -10.91 -0.14
C SER A 42 -5.65 -9.46 0.32
N ILE A 43 -4.51 -8.83 0.63
CA ILE A 43 -4.44 -7.42 1.04
C ILE A 43 -5.06 -6.53 -0.03
N LYS A 44 -4.68 -6.71 -1.30
CA LYS A 44 -5.17 -5.89 -2.40
C LYS A 44 -6.69 -6.00 -2.55
N ASN A 45 -7.24 -7.21 -2.52
CA ASN A 45 -8.69 -7.43 -2.60
C ASN A 45 -9.43 -6.84 -1.39
N HIS A 46 -8.82 -6.93 -0.20
CA HIS A 46 -9.39 -6.33 1.01
C HIS A 46 -9.42 -4.80 0.92
N LEU A 47 -8.36 -4.18 0.39
CA LEU A 47 -8.33 -2.74 0.13
C LEU A 47 -9.39 -2.35 -0.91
N GLU A 48 -9.50 -3.12 -2.00
CA GLU A 48 -10.49 -2.93 -3.06
C GLU A 48 -11.91 -2.88 -2.49
N ALA A 49 -12.30 -3.88 -1.69
CA ALA A 49 -13.61 -3.91 -1.01
C ALA A 49 -13.85 -2.72 -0.07
N ASN A 50 -12.81 -2.23 0.61
CA ASN A 50 -12.91 -1.05 1.49
C ASN A 50 -12.91 0.30 0.76
N THR A 51 -12.70 0.27 -0.56
CA THR A 51 -12.64 1.45 -1.44
C THR A 51 -13.67 1.40 -2.57
N GLU A 52 -14.52 0.38 -2.64
CA GLU A 52 -15.47 0.16 -3.74
C GLU A 52 -16.53 1.27 -3.86
N ASP A 53 -16.89 1.89 -2.72
CA ASP A 53 -17.88 2.96 -2.60
C ASP A 53 -17.26 4.38 -2.58
N LEU A 54 -16.08 4.56 -3.18
CA LEU A 54 -15.42 5.87 -3.28
C LEU A 54 -16.13 6.86 -4.25
N GLU A 55 -17.35 6.56 -4.68
CA GLU A 55 -18.09 7.35 -5.67
C GLU A 55 -18.63 8.71 -5.17
N SER A 56 -18.36 9.16 -3.94
CA SER A 56 -18.74 10.53 -3.55
C SER A 56 -17.84 11.20 -2.51
N LEU A 57 -17.06 12.17 -3.00
CA LEU A 57 -16.74 13.47 -2.37
C LEU A 57 -15.99 13.55 -1.03
N ASN A 58 -15.55 12.46 -0.40
CA ASN A 58 -14.72 12.60 0.81
C ASN A 58 -13.69 11.48 1.03
N ASP A 59 -12.53 11.67 0.42
CA ASP A 59 -11.27 10.96 0.57
C ASP A 59 -10.80 10.89 2.04
N LEU A 60 -11.29 11.79 2.90
CA LEU A 60 -11.00 11.83 4.35
C LEU A 60 -11.86 10.84 5.16
N THR A 61 -12.86 10.21 4.54
CA THR A 61 -13.66 9.17 5.20
C THR A 61 -12.74 8.09 5.74
N ARG A 62 -12.91 7.71 7.01
CA ARG A 62 -12.09 6.67 7.63
C ARG A 62 -12.66 5.28 7.33
N THR A 63 -11.77 4.34 7.05
CA THR A 63 -12.07 2.92 6.92
C THR A 63 -11.20 2.09 7.85
N ARG A 64 -11.65 0.87 8.14
CA ARG A 64 -10.98 -0.08 9.02
C ARG A 64 -10.42 -1.21 8.18
N LEU A 65 -9.10 -1.39 8.24
CA LEU A 65 -8.43 -2.53 7.64
C LEU A 65 -8.10 -3.52 8.75
N LEU A 66 -8.66 -4.71 8.65
CA LEU A 66 -8.33 -5.86 9.49
C LEU A 66 -7.22 -6.68 8.82
N MET A 67 -6.06 -6.76 9.48
CA MET A 67 -4.88 -7.42 8.94
C MET A 67 -4.29 -8.43 9.93
N THR A 68 -3.80 -9.53 9.41
CA THR A 68 -2.94 -10.46 10.15
C THR A 68 -1.53 -9.87 10.31
N ARG A 69 -0.71 -10.46 11.19
CA ARG A 69 0.67 -10.01 11.38
C ARG A 69 1.48 -10.09 10.08
N ASP A 70 1.29 -11.15 9.30
CA ASP A 70 2.00 -11.36 8.05
C ASP A 70 1.58 -10.33 6.99
N GLU A 71 0.30 -9.97 6.96
CA GLU A 71 -0.21 -8.90 6.10
C GLU A 71 0.36 -7.52 6.47
N LEU A 72 0.51 -7.24 7.77
CA LEU A 72 1.19 -6.03 8.25
C LEU A 72 2.65 -5.97 7.78
N ILE A 73 3.40 -7.05 8.00
CA ILE A 73 4.82 -7.14 7.60
C ILE A 73 4.93 -6.94 6.08
N LEU A 74 4.12 -7.66 5.30
CA LEU A 74 4.15 -7.56 3.85
C LEU A 74 3.75 -6.17 3.35
N THR A 75 2.78 -5.52 4.01
CA THR A 75 2.39 -4.14 3.69
C THR A 75 3.54 -3.17 3.91
N SER A 76 4.25 -3.30 5.05
CA SER A 76 5.42 -2.47 5.34
C SER A 76 6.55 -2.68 4.33
N ASP A 77 6.91 -3.95 4.06
CA ASP A 77 7.95 -4.31 3.11
C ASP A 77 7.62 -3.83 1.69
N PHE A 78 6.36 -3.95 1.28
CA PHE A 78 5.89 -3.46 -0.02
C PHE A 78 6.02 -1.94 -0.13
N ILE A 79 5.59 -1.19 0.88
CA ILE A 79 5.66 0.28 0.87
C ILE A 79 7.11 0.75 0.73
N ASP A 80 8.04 0.12 1.45
CA ASP A 80 9.47 0.45 1.35
C ASP A 80 10.03 0.19 -0.03
N TRP A 81 9.74 -0.98 -0.59
CA TRP A 81 10.16 -1.34 -1.93
C TRP A 81 9.56 -0.39 -3.00
N TYR A 82 8.26 -0.09 -2.92
CA TYR A 82 7.56 0.72 -3.91
C TYR A 82 7.97 2.19 -3.84
N VAL A 83 7.97 2.80 -2.64
CA VAL A 83 8.29 4.23 -2.48
C VAL A 83 9.72 4.52 -2.90
N SER A 84 10.68 3.65 -2.57
CA SER A 84 12.08 3.81 -2.99
C SER A 84 12.19 3.76 -4.52
N GLY A 85 11.66 2.70 -5.15
CA GLY A 85 11.78 2.50 -6.59
C GLY A 85 11.00 3.56 -7.40
N ALA A 86 9.79 3.91 -6.99
CA ALA A 86 8.98 4.89 -7.69
C ALA A 86 9.59 6.30 -7.64
N LYS A 87 10.17 6.70 -6.49
CA LYS A 87 10.87 7.99 -6.37
C LYS A 87 12.09 8.08 -7.26
N GLU A 88 12.87 7.01 -7.38
CA GLU A 88 14.02 6.96 -8.29
C GLU A 88 13.58 7.13 -9.74
N VAL A 89 12.60 6.35 -10.19
CA VAL A 89 12.08 6.43 -11.58
C VAL A 89 11.52 7.82 -11.91
N ILE A 90 10.75 8.43 -11.00
CA ILE A 90 10.19 9.77 -11.24
C ILE A 90 11.29 10.82 -11.30
N LYS A 91 12.30 10.75 -10.42
CA LYS A 91 13.44 11.68 -10.47
C LYS A 91 14.22 11.54 -11.76
N GLU A 92 14.45 10.33 -12.24
CA GLU A 92 15.13 10.09 -13.53
C GLU A 92 14.32 10.62 -14.72
N ALA A 93 12.99 10.44 -14.70
CA ALA A 93 12.13 10.84 -15.82
C ALA A 93 11.81 12.35 -15.84
N PHE A 94 11.62 12.98 -14.69
CA PHE A 94 11.05 14.33 -14.57
C PHE A 94 11.91 15.32 -13.78
N ASN A 95 13.11 14.93 -13.32
CA ASN A 95 14.02 15.70 -12.44
C ASN A 95 13.43 16.11 -11.07
N LYS A 96 12.11 16.04 -10.88
CA LYS A 96 11.40 16.31 -9.63
C LYS A 96 10.15 15.44 -9.51
N VAL A 97 9.73 15.20 -8.28
CA VAL A 97 8.45 14.56 -7.97
C VAL A 97 7.37 15.63 -7.99
N ASP A 98 6.27 15.39 -8.71
CA ASP A 98 5.11 16.28 -8.70
C ASP A 98 4.28 16.14 -7.41
N ASP A 99 3.41 17.12 -7.15
CA ASP A 99 2.65 17.20 -5.90
C ASP A 99 1.72 16.00 -5.69
N LYS A 100 1.13 15.43 -6.76
CA LYS A 100 0.22 14.28 -6.65
C LYS A 100 0.99 13.00 -6.33
N SER A 101 2.13 12.81 -6.99
CA SER A 101 3.04 11.70 -6.69
C SER A 101 3.56 11.80 -5.25
N GLN A 102 3.90 13.01 -4.81
CA GLN A 102 4.33 13.26 -3.43
C GLN A 102 3.22 12.94 -2.42
N GLU A 103 1.98 13.37 -2.68
CA GLU A 103 0.82 13.06 -1.85
C GLU A 103 0.59 11.54 -1.72
N GLN A 104 0.71 10.79 -2.82
CA GLN A 104 0.61 9.33 -2.81
C GLN A 104 1.71 8.70 -1.93
N PHE A 105 2.96 9.20 -2.01
CA PHE A 105 4.07 8.75 -1.17
C PHE A 105 3.85 9.06 0.30
N ASP A 106 3.30 10.22 0.62
CA ASP A 106 3.01 10.63 1.99
C ASP A 106 1.89 9.75 2.58
N ASN A 107 0.85 9.46 1.80
CA ASN A 107 -0.22 8.54 2.20
C ASN A 107 0.30 7.13 2.49
N MET A 108 1.17 6.58 1.65
CA MET A 108 1.79 5.28 1.92
C MET A 108 2.70 5.34 3.17
N THR A 109 3.44 6.42 3.36
CA THR A 109 4.29 6.59 4.55
C THR A 109 3.46 6.64 5.83
N LYS A 110 2.30 7.30 5.82
CA LYS A 110 1.36 7.30 6.95
C LYS A 110 0.87 5.89 7.28
N ILE A 111 0.50 5.09 6.28
CA ILE A 111 0.10 3.69 6.49
C ILE A 111 1.26 2.90 7.10
N LYS A 112 2.47 3.05 6.56
CA LYS A 112 3.66 2.36 7.07
C LYS A 112 3.91 2.66 8.56
N ASN A 113 3.81 3.93 8.96
CA ASN A 113 4.01 4.32 10.35
C ASN A 113 2.97 3.64 11.27
N LYS A 114 1.68 3.64 10.89
CA LYS A 114 0.61 2.95 11.62
C LYS A 114 0.86 1.44 11.73
N VAL A 115 1.33 0.82 10.64
CA VAL A 115 1.72 -0.59 10.60
C VAL A 115 2.87 -0.86 11.58
N GLY A 116 3.90 -0.01 11.57
CA GLY A 116 5.07 -0.12 12.46
C GLY A 116 4.71 -0.02 13.94
N GLU A 117 3.82 0.91 14.31
CA GLU A 117 3.31 1.04 15.68
C GLU A 117 2.57 -0.22 16.16
N LEU A 118 1.86 -0.91 15.26
CA LEU A 118 1.16 -2.16 15.59
C LEU A 118 2.10 -3.34 15.67
N LEU A 119 3.15 -3.40 14.85
CA LEU A 119 4.17 -4.45 14.88
C LEU A 119 5.10 -4.36 16.09
N ALA A 120 5.23 -3.18 16.70
CA ALA A 120 6.02 -2.94 17.91
C ALA A 120 5.31 -3.35 19.22
N LYS A 121 4.01 -3.68 19.15
CA LYS A 121 3.20 -4.19 20.27
C LYS A 121 3.25 -5.71 20.34
#